data_AF-A0A1F4VFA2-F1
#
_entry.id   AF-A0A1F4VFA2-F1
#
_cell.length_a   1.000
_cell.length_b   1.000
_cell.length_c   1.000
_cell.angle_alpha   90.00
_cell.angle_beta   90.00
_cell.angle_gamma   90.00
#
_symmetry.space_group_name_H-M   'P 1'
#
loop_
_entity.id
_entity.type
_entity.pdbx_description
1 polymer ?
#
loop_
_entity_poly.entity_id
_entity_poly.type
_entity_poly.pdbx_seq_one_letter_code
_entity_poly.pdbx_strand_id
1 'polypeptide(L)'
;MSGRVTVLPVPKVGDVIYVPYEGFYSWPGGAQHITGGKARVERVWLEVSGYLNTIHGVKVEGHPIPYHWENDLARVQEGLKREYGDRWSNSRLWEH
;
A
#
# COMPACT_ATOMS: atom_id res chain seq x y z
N MET A 1 9.35 11.06 -24.67
CA MET A 1 7.93 10.72 -24.46
C MET A 1 7.50 11.31 -23.11
N SER A 2 6.78 12.42 -23.11
CA SER A 2 6.25 13.03 -21.88
C SER A 2 4.92 12.35 -21.55
N GLY A 3 4.99 11.23 -20.84
CA GLY A 3 3.79 10.59 -20.29
C GLY A 3 3.20 11.51 -19.22
N ARG A 4 1.95 11.93 -19.38
CA ARG A 4 1.23 12.65 -18.32
C ARG A 4 1.26 11.77 -17.07
N VAL A 5 1.99 12.21 -16.05
CA VAL A 5 1.95 11.58 -14.72
C VAL A 5 0.54 11.81 -14.21
N THR A 6 -0.30 10.78 -14.25
CA THR A 6 -1.61 10.82 -13.60
C THR A 6 -1.35 10.82 -12.10
N VAL A 7 -1.37 12.02 -11.50
CA VAL A 7 -1.29 12.14 -10.04
C VAL A 7 -2.63 11.67 -9.50
N LEU A 8 -2.68 10.44 -9.00
CA LEU A 8 -3.88 9.95 -8.33
C LEU A 8 -4.11 10.75 -7.05
N PRO A 9 -5.38 11.06 -6.72
CA PRO A 9 -5.69 11.73 -5.47
C PRO A 9 -5.23 10.87 -4.28
N VAL A 10 -4.82 11.52 -3.19
CA VAL A 10 -4.52 10.84 -1.93
C VAL A 10 -5.80 10.12 -1.46
N PRO A 11 -5.73 8.82 -1.11
CA PRO A 11 -6.89 8.08 -0.67
C PRO A 11 -7.36 8.55 0.69
N LYS A 12 -8.61 8.23 1.02
CA LYS A 12 -9.22 8.47 2.33
C LYS A 12 -9.44 7.15 3.06
N VAL A 13 -9.65 7.24 4.37
CA VAL A 13 -10.07 6.08 5.18
C VAL A 13 -11.35 5.48 4.58
N GLY A 14 -11.35 4.16 4.40
CA GLY A 14 -12.44 3.41 3.78
C GLY A 14 -12.30 3.19 2.27
N ASP A 15 -11.44 3.93 1.58
CA ASP A 15 -11.18 3.72 0.15
C ASP A 15 -10.55 2.34 -0.09
N VAL A 16 -10.81 1.76 -1.26
CA VAL A 16 -10.16 0.52 -1.71
C VAL A 16 -9.06 0.87 -2.70
N ILE A 17 -7.84 0.49 -2.37
CA ILE A 17 -6.64 0.68 -3.19
C ILE A 17 -5.99 -0.68 -3.49
N TYR A 18 -5.04 -0.71 -4.41
CA TYR A 18 -4.23 -1.90 -4.69
C TYR A 18 -2.88 -1.79 -4.01
N VAL A 19 -2.46 -2.88 -3.37
CA VAL A 19 -1.15 -3.02 -2.72
C VAL A 19 -0.34 -4.13 -3.39
N PRO A 20 0.99 -3.99 -3.48
CA PRO A 20 1.86 -4.99 -4.09
C PRO A 20 2.02 -6.23 -3.19
N TYR A 21 2.53 -7.31 -3.78
CA TYR A 21 3.02 -8.46 -3.02
C TYR A 21 4.29 -8.07 -2.24
N GLU A 22 4.24 -8.17 -0.92
CA GLU A 22 5.39 -7.93 -0.03
C GLU A 22 6.03 -9.24 0.46
N GLY A 23 5.39 -10.37 0.20
CA GLY A 23 5.90 -11.68 0.58
C GLY A 23 5.94 -11.89 2.07
N PHE A 24 7.10 -12.30 2.60
CA PHE A 24 7.22 -12.67 4.01
C PHE A 24 7.80 -11.50 4.81
N TYR A 25 7.01 -10.99 5.73
CA TYR A 25 7.43 -9.94 6.64
C TYR A 25 7.61 -10.50 8.05
N SER A 26 8.80 -10.35 8.63
CA SER A 26 9.13 -10.81 9.98
C SER A 26 9.48 -9.64 10.89
N TRP A 27 9.00 -9.67 12.13
CA TRP A 27 9.35 -8.70 13.18
C TRP A 27 9.50 -9.41 14.53
N PRO A 28 10.10 -8.76 15.55
CA PRO A 28 10.13 -9.31 16.90
C PRO A 28 8.70 -9.54 17.42
N GLY A 29 8.26 -10.80 17.45
CA GLY A 29 6.91 -11.19 17.88
C GLY A 29 6.06 -11.91 16.84
N GLY A 30 6.56 -12.10 15.60
CA GLY A 30 5.88 -12.95 14.62
C GLY A 30 6.33 -12.72 13.19
N ALA A 31 5.69 -13.43 12.28
CA ALA A 31 5.83 -13.18 10.86
C ALA A 31 4.47 -13.23 10.17
N GLN A 32 4.33 -12.53 9.05
CA GLN A 32 3.13 -12.51 8.22
C GLN A 32 3.50 -12.76 6.77
N HIS A 33 2.67 -13.55 6.09
CA HIS A 33 2.71 -13.64 4.64
C HIS A 33 1.69 -12.68 4.05
N ILE A 34 2.17 -11.75 3.22
CA ILE A 34 1.42 -10.63 2.66
C ILE A 34 1.29 -10.84 1.15
N THR A 35 0.06 -11.04 0.69
CA THR A 35 -0.26 -11.12 -0.74
C THR A 35 -0.65 -9.75 -1.30
N GLY A 36 -0.40 -9.53 -2.60
CA GLY A 36 -0.88 -8.35 -3.30
C GLY A 36 -2.36 -8.44 -3.66
N GLY A 37 -3.02 -7.30 -3.80
CA GLY A 37 -4.44 -7.21 -4.16
C GLY A 37 -5.12 -5.93 -3.68
N LYS A 38 -6.46 -5.92 -3.72
CA LYS A 38 -7.30 -4.87 -3.15
C LYS A 38 -7.20 -4.87 -1.62
N ALA A 39 -6.99 -3.72 -1.02
CA ALA A 39 -6.97 -3.52 0.41
C ALA A 39 -7.76 -2.25 0.78
N ARG A 40 -8.43 -2.27 1.93
CA ARG A 40 -9.15 -1.10 2.43
C ARG A 40 -8.20 -0.23 3.25
N VAL A 41 -8.25 1.08 3.01
CA VAL A 41 -7.47 2.05 3.77
C VAL A 41 -8.03 2.19 5.18
N GLU A 42 -7.18 1.91 6.17
CA GLU A 42 -7.48 2.02 7.59
C GLU A 42 -7.11 3.41 8.13
N ARG A 43 -5.97 3.96 7.66
CA ARG A 43 -5.45 5.24 8.16
C ARG A 43 -4.62 5.95 7.10
N VAL A 44 -4.69 7.28 7.07
CA VAL A 44 -3.85 8.15 6.25
C VAL A 44 -3.29 9.26 7.13
N TRP A 45 -2.01 9.60 6.99
CA TRP A 45 -1.37 10.69 7.72
C TRP A 45 -0.27 11.34 6.89
N LEU A 46 0.10 12.56 7.26
CA LEU A 46 1.22 13.27 6.69
C LEU A 46 2.50 12.89 7.42
N GLU A 47 3.53 12.53 6.66
CA GLU A 47 4.89 12.32 7.14
C GLU A 47 5.81 13.35 6.50
N VAL A 48 6.86 13.74 7.23
CA VAL A 48 7.94 14.57 6.71
C VAL A 48 9.02 13.63 6.19
N SER A 49 9.24 13.62 4.88
CA SER A 49 10.28 12.85 4.20
C SER A 49 11.40 13.79 3.75
N GLY A 50 12.47 13.88 4.55
CA GLY A 50 13.58 14.82 4.32
C GLY A 50 13.25 16.25 4.77
N TYR A 51 14.00 17.24 4.30
CA TYR A 51 13.94 18.61 4.85
C TYR A 51 12.67 19.40 4.49
N LEU A 52 12.01 19.10 3.36
CA LEU A 52 10.88 19.90 2.85
C LEU A 52 9.77 19.10 2.15
N ASN A 53 9.91 17.79 1.94
CA ASN A 53 8.87 17.01 1.28
C ASN A 53 7.94 16.41 2.33
N THR A 54 6.65 16.68 2.20
CA THR A 54 5.61 15.97 2.91
C THR A 54 5.06 14.87 2.01
N ILE A 55 4.96 13.66 2.54
CA ILE A 55 4.38 12.50 1.85
C ILE A 55 3.23 11.94 2.69
N HIS A 56 2.32 11.19 2.07
CA HIS A 56 1.23 10.55 2.77
C HIS A 56 1.57 9.10 3.08
N GLY A 57 1.64 8.78 4.37
CA GLY A 57 1.61 7.40 4.84
C GLY A 57 0.19 6.85 4.75
N VAL A 58 0.05 5.66 4.19
CA VAL A 58 -1.22 4.95 4.02
C VAL A 58 -1.11 3.58 4.68
N LYS A 59 -1.95 3.34 5.68
CA LYS A 59 -2.12 2.03 6.32
C LYS A 59 -3.36 1.37 5.75
N VAL A 60 -3.24 0.10 5.39
CA VAL A 60 -4.38 -0.72 4.96
C VAL A 60 -4.68 -1.81 5.99
N GLU A 61 -5.94 -2.23 6.04
CA GLU A 61 -6.43 -3.23 7.00
C GLU A 61 -5.62 -4.53 6.90
N GLY A 62 -5.18 -5.06 8.05
CA GLY A 62 -4.49 -6.35 8.16
C GLY A 62 -3.02 -6.37 7.77
N HIS A 63 -2.50 -5.37 7.04
CA HIS A 63 -1.09 -5.31 6.67
C HIS A 63 -0.27 -4.69 7.80
N PRO A 64 0.93 -5.19 8.15
CA PRO A 64 1.72 -4.68 9.26
C PRO A 64 2.48 -3.40 8.91
N ILE A 65 2.81 -3.18 7.64
CA ILE A 65 3.62 -2.05 7.16
C ILE A 65 2.73 -1.01 6.48
N PRO A 66 2.97 0.28 6.70
CA PRO A 66 2.35 1.33 5.90
C PRO A 66 3.06 1.55 4.56
N TYR A 67 2.38 2.17 3.62
CA TYR A 67 2.89 2.48 2.29
C TYR A 67 2.99 3.99 2.09
N HIS A 68 3.98 4.47 1.33
CA HIS A 68 3.99 5.88 0.94
C HIS A 68 3.19 6.07 -0.35
N TRP A 69 2.17 6.92 -0.30
CA TRP A 69 1.28 7.11 -1.44
C TRP A 69 2.02 7.64 -2.67
N GLU A 70 2.68 8.79 -2.56
CA GLU A 70 3.30 9.49 -3.69
C GLU A 70 4.46 8.71 -4.32
N ASN A 71 5.23 8.03 -3.47
CA ASN A 71 6.47 7.37 -3.86
C ASN A 71 6.23 5.93 -4.33
N ASP A 72 5.35 5.20 -3.64
CA ASP A 72 5.23 3.75 -3.83
C ASP A 72 3.95 3.38 -4.57
N LEU A 73 2.78 3.90 -4.16
CA LEU A 73 1.49 3.35 -4.59
C LEU A 73 0.81 4.11 -5.74
N ALA A 74 0.81 5.44 -5.72
CA ALA A 74 0.02 6.27 -6.62
C ALA A 74 0.35 6.01 -8.10
N ARG A 75 1.63 5.75 -8.39
CA ARG A 75 2.12 5.56 -9.77
C ARG A 75 1.84 4.16 -10.32
N VAL A 76 1.61 3.18 -9.46
CA VAL A 76 1.49 1.77 -9.83
C VAL A 76 0.08 1.22 -9.71
N GLN A 77 -0.89 1.98 -9.18
CA GLN A 77 -2.28 1.52 -8.99
C GLN A 77 -2.88 0.88 -10.24
N GLU A 78 -2.72 1.51 -11.42
CA GLU A 78 -3.26 0.97 -12.67
C GLU A 78 -2.55 -0.33 -13.12
N GLY A 79 -1.29 -0.51 -12.73
CA GLY A 79 -0.55 -1.76 -12.96
C GLY A 79 -1.05 -2.87 -12.03
N LEU A 80 -1.10 -2.58 -10.73
CA LEU A 80 -1.56 -3.53 -9.71
C LEU A 80 -3.03 -3.92 -9.92
N LYS A 81 -3.88 -2.99 -10.39
CA LYS A 81 -5.26 -3.27 -10.79
C LYS A 81 -5.35 -4.27 -11.93
N ARG A 82 -4.50 -4.15 -12.94
CA ARG A 82 -4.44 -5.13 -14.04
C ARG A 82 -3.90 -6.48 -13.59
N GLU A 83 -2.90 -6.47 -12.72
CA GLU A 83 -2.26 -7.68 -12.19
C GLU A 83 -3.22 -8.49 -11.30
N TYR A 84 -3.89 -7.83 -10.36
CA TYR A 84 -4.68 -8.50 -9.34
C TYR A 84 -6.18 -8.54 -9.62
N GLY A 85 -6.69 -7.68 -10.49
CA GLY A 85 -8.12 -7.62 -10.83
C GLY A 85 -8.97 -7.48 -9.56
N ASP A 86 -9.87 -8.44 -9.33
CA ASP A 86 -10.77 -8.41 -8.18
C ASP A 86 -10.26 -9.11 -6.92
N ARG A 87 -9.00 -9.58 -6.92
CA ARG A 87 -8.39 -10.24 -5.76
C ARG A 87 -8.21 -9.26 -4.60
N TRP A 88 -8.64 -9.66 -3.41
CA TRP A 88 -8.31 -8.96 -2.16
C TRP A 88 -6.93 -9.39 -1.66
N SER A 89 -6.17 -8.44 -1.13
CA SER A 89 -4.93 -8.74 -0.42
C SER A 89 -5.25 -9.52 0.85
N ASN A 90 -4.29 -10.30 1.32
CA ASN A 90 -4.39 -11.04 2.55
C ASN A 90 -3.06 -10.88 3.29
N SER A 91 -3.16 -10.70 4.60
CA SER A 91 -2.04 -10.77 5.52
C SER A 91 -2.41 -11.78 6.58
N ARG A 92 -1.68 -12.89 6.65
CA ARG A 92 -1.92 -13.94 7.64
C ARG A 92 -0.67 -14.15 8.47
N LEU A 93 -0.85 -14.23 9.79
CA LEU A 93 0.19 -14.66 10.71
C LEU A 93 0.70 -16.04 10.27
N TRP A 94 2.01 -16.15 10.17
CA TRP A 94 2.69 -17.39 9.89
C TRP A 94 2.78 -18.19 11.18
N GLU A 95 1.96 -19.24 11.26
CA GLU A 95 1.97 -20.21 12.34
C GLU A 95 2.85 -21.39 11.91
N HIS A 96 3.89 -21.69 12.69
CA HIS A 96 4.76 -22.86 12.51
C HIS A 96 4.10 -24.12 13.08
#